data_AF-A0A4P5VL76-F1
#
_entry.id   AF-A0A4P5VL76-F1
#
_cell.length_a   1.000
_cell.length_b   1.000
_cell.length_c   1.000
_cell.angle_alpha   90.00
_cell.angle_beta   90.00
_cell.angle_gamma   90.00
#
_symmetry.space_group_name_H-M   'P 1'
#
loop_
_entity.id
_entity.type
_entity.pdbx_description
1 polymer ?
#
loop_
_entity_poly.entity_id
_entity_poly.type
_entity_poly.pdbx_seq_one_letter_code
_entity_poly.pdbx_strand_id
1 'polypeptide(L)'
;MELIGTELQAAMPPEVFAGRRHADLQQLNSADCDRLSRLDRPLIRCDGSAHHTSIGWDEVHALTADAFRRADPARRASNSSSSSSNGAPFLVQLLLRALGSNNRADCSDLSHAPSTIGLTREFGSGTPMVNLESLQQADGVVLVGSNAPANHPRLMNELIRLRERGGLVVVINPVLAAGLLTFGSPAFPIRSMLAGGSEIALLLGLQKALLERGAIG
;
A
#
# COMPACT_ATOMS: atom_id res chain seq x y z
N MET A 1 11.12 -2.56 -6.39
CA MET A 1 12.13 -2.14 -7.37
C MET A 1 11.50 -1.56 -8.64
N GLU A 2 10.30 -1.99 -9.03
CA GLU A 2 9.57 -1.45 -10.20
C GLU A 2 9.28 0.05 -10.12
N LEU A 3 8.86 0.59 -8.97
CA LEU A 3 8.59 2.03 -8.82
C LEU A 3 9.78 2.94 -9.15
N ILE A 4 11.02 2.51 -8.84
CA ILE A 4 12.23 3.27 -9.20
C ILE A 4 12.49 3.18 -10.71
N GLY A 5 12.21 2.02 -11.31
CA GLY A 5 12.35 1.79 -12.75
C GLY A 5 11.44 2.71 -13.55
N THR A 6 10.18 2.87 -13.14
CA THR A 6 9.20 3.74 -13.80
C THR A 6 9.55 5.23 -13.68
N GLU A 7 10.04 5.67 -12.52
CA GLU A 7 10.52 7.05 -12.31
C GLU A 7 11.71 7.41 -13.20
N LEU A 8 12.55 6.43 -13.56
CA LEU A 8 13.73 6.61 -14.41
C LEU A 8 13.45 6.48 -15.91
N GLN A 9 12.19 6.21 -16.32
CA GLN A 9 11.84 6.09 -17.73
C GLN A 9 12.01 7.41 -18.48
N ALA A 10 12.18 7.31 -19.80
CA ALA A 10 12.16 8.48 -20.67
C ALA A 10 10.80 9.18 -20.63
N ALA A 11 10.77 10.44 -21.08
CA ALA A 11 9.52 11.14 -21.27
C ALA A 11 8.64 10.43 -22.30
N MET A 12 7.33 10.39 -22.03
CA MET A 12 6.35 9.79 -22.93
C MET A 12 6.31 10.52 -24.28
N PRO A 13 6.36 9.80 -25.42
CA PRO A 13 6.21 10.41 -26.74
C PRO A 13 4.84 11.10 -26.90
N PRO A 14 4.76 12.32 -27.49
CA PRO A 14 3.50 13.04 -27.67
C PRO A 14 2.43 12.27 -28.47
N GLU A 15 2.87 11.37 -29.35
CA GLU A 15 2.02 10.59 -30.24
C GLU A 15 1.11 9.62 -29.49
N VAL A 16 1.49 9.24 -28.25
CA VAL A 16 0.70 8.33 -27.40
C VAL A 16 -0.72 8.85 -27.18
N PHE A 17 -0.88 10.17 -27.00
CA PHE A 17 -2.19 10.79 -26.79
C PHE A 17 -2.82 11.33 -28.07
N ALA A 18 -2.01 11.71 -29.07
CA ALA A 18 -2.51 12.27 -30.32
C ALA A 18 -3.39 11.27 -31.11
N GLY A 19 -3.09 9.97 -31.04
CA GLY A 19 -3.80 8.93 -31.79
C GLY A 19 -4.85 8.14 -30.99
N ARG A 20 -5.01 8.40 -29.70
CA ARG A 20 -5.87 7.57 -28.82
C ARG A 20 -6.97 8.41 -28.19
N ARG A 21 -8.20 7.89 -28.25
CA ARG A 21 -9.31 8.46 -27.49
C ARG A 21 -9.18 8.04 -26.03
N HIS A 22 -9.83 8.79 -25.14
CA HIS A 22 -9.93 8.45 -23.73
C HIS A 22 -10.46 7.02 -23.52
N ALA A 23 -11.46 6.60 -24.29
CA ALA A 23 -12.01 5.25 -24.22
C ALA A 23 -10.97 4.17 -24.58
N ASP A 24 -10.06 4.45 -25.50
CA ASP A 24 -9.00 3.50 -25.90
C ASP A 24 -7.94 3.39 -24.79
N LEU A 25 -7.62 4.51 -24.12
CA LEU A 25 -6.71 4.55 -22.97
C LEU A 25 -7.27 3.80 -21.75
N GLN A 26 -8.60 3.81 -21.55
CA GLN A 26 -9.24 3.09 -20.45
C GLN A 26 -9.18 1.56 -20.58
N GLN A 27 -8.86 1.03 -21.77
CA GLN A 27 -8.71 -0.42 -21.98
C GLN A 27 -7.32 -0.95 -21.60
N LEU A 28 -6.37 -0.06 -21.29
CA LEU A 28 -5.00 -0.44 -20.95
C LEU A 28 -4.94 -1.03 -19.53
N ASN A 29 -4.22 -2.14 -19.38
CA ASN A 29 -3.88 -2.67 -18.05
C ASN A 29 -2.57 -2.03 -17.53
N SER A 30 -2.20 -2.33 -16.28
CA SER A 30 -0.99 -1.75 -15.66
C SER A 30 0.29 -2.01 -16.47
N ALA A 31 0.46 -3.21 -17.02
CA ALA A 31 1.64 -3.55 -17.82
C ALA A 31 1.68 -2.79 -19.16
N ASP A 32 0.52 -2.50 -19.74
CA ASP A 32 0.44 -1.64 -20.92
C ASP A 32 0.82 -0.21 -20.59
N CYS A 33 0.34 0.33 -19.45
CA CYS A 33 0.67 1.67 -18.98
C CYS A 33 2.17 1.82 -18.70
N ASP A 34 2.80 0.86 -18.02
CA ASP A 34 4.24 0.91 -17.70
C ASP A 34 5.12 0.92 -18.97
N ARG A 35 4.60 0.39 -20.09
CA ARG A 35 5.27 0.39 -21.40
C ARG A 35 5.15 1.73 -22.14
N LEU A 36 4.26 2.62 -21.72
CA LEU A 36 4.07 3.93 -22.36
C LEU A 36 5.12 4.98 -21.97
N SER A 37 6.02 4.67 -21.03
CA SER A 37 6.99 5.63 -20.45
C SER A 37 6.35 6.65 -19.49
N ARG A 38 7.15 7.57 -18.93
CA ARG A 38 6.70 8.49 -17.87
C ARG A 38 5.97 9.71 -18.46
N LEU A 39 4.78 10.02 -17.93
CA LEU A 39 4.07 11.27 -18.25
C LEU A 39 4.86 12.47 -17.70
N ASP A 40 5.24 13.39 -18.58
CA ASP A 40 6.15 14.52 -18.29
C ASP A 40 5.46 15.89 -18.33
N ARG A 41 4.23 15.95 -18.85
CA ARG A 41 3.48 17.19 -19.08
C ARG A 41 2.02 17.04 -18.64
N PRO A 42 1.38 18.13 -18.20
CA PRO A 42 -0.03 18.08 -17.86
C PRO A 42 -0.89 17.96 -19.12
N LEU A 43 -1.98 17.22 -18.97
CA LEU A 43 -2.97 16.98 -20.02
C LEU A 43 -4.34 17.40 -19.51
N ILE A 44 -5.15 17.96 -20.41
CA ILE A 44 -6.55 18.27 -20.17
C ILE A 44 -7.44 17.49 -21.14
N ARG A 45 -8.61 17.09 -20.66
CA ARG A 45 -9.71 16.62 -21.50
C ARG A 45 -10.91 17.53 -21.25
N CYS A 46 -11.25 18.33 -22.26
CA CYS A 46 -12.42 19.20 -22.20
C CYS A 46 -13.72 18.39 -22.25
N ASP A 47 -14.80 18.99 -21.73
CA ASP A 47 -16.12 18.39 -21.86
C ASP A 47 -16.50 18.17 -23.34
N GLY A 48 -17.16 17.06 -23.62
CA GLY A 48 -17.46 16.62 -25.00
C GLY A 48 -16.25 16.16 -25.83
N SER A 49 -14.99 16.35 -25.38
CA SER A 49 -13.81 15.87 -26.10
C SER A 49 -13.53 14.40 -25.85
N ALA A 50 -13.27 13.66 -26.93
CA ALA A 50 -12.76 12.29 -26.88
C ALA A 50 -11.23 12.22 -26.68
N HIS A 51 -10.50 13.32 -26.86
CA HIS A 51 -9.03 13.37 -26.86
C HIS A 51 -8.48 14.26 -25.75
N HIS A 52 -7.26 13.93 -25.30
CA HIS A 52 -6.50 14.76 -24.37
C HIS A 52 -5.62 15.75 -25.14
N THR A 53 -5.42 16.92 -24.58
CA THR A 53 -4.55 17.96 -25.13
C THR A 53 -3.52 18.37 -24.08
N SER A 54 -2.29 18.62 -24.51
CA SER A 54 -1.25 19.12 -23.61
C SER A 54 -1.51 20.57 -23.24
N ILE A 55 -1.35 20.88 -21.96
CA ILE A 55 -1.42 22.25 -21.44
C ILE A 55 -0.14 22.60 -20.68
N GLY A 56 0.05 23.88 -20.35
CA GLY A 56 1.15 24.34 -19.51
C GLY A 56 0.81 24.27 -18.01
N TRP A 57 1.82 24.29 -17.15
CA TRP A 57 1.61 24.33 -15.70
C TRP A 57 0.89 25.60 -15.24
N ASP A 58 1.13 26.75 -15.87
CA ASP A 58 0.41 28.00 -15.55
C ASP A 58 -1.10 27.87 -15.81
N GLU A 59 -1.48 27.19 -16.89
CA GLU A 59 -2.88 26.92 -17.22
C GLU A 59 -3.49 25.93 -16.21
N VAL A 60 -2.77 24.88 -15.82
CA VAL A 60 -3.19 23.97 -14.73
C VAL A 60 -3.47 24.74 -13.45
N HIS A 61 -2.55 25.62 -13.03
CA HIS A 61 -2.71 26.40 -11.81
C HIS A 61 -3.92 27.35 -11.90
N ALA A 62 -4.09 28.03 -13.02
CA ALA A 62 -5.22 28.93 -13.23
C ALA A 62 -6.57 28.19 -13.19
N LEU A 63 -6.68 27.06 -13.89
CA LEU A 63 -7.88 26.22 -13.92
C LEU A 63 -8.20 25.65 -12.54
N THR A 64 -7.18 25.16 -11.83
CA THR A 64 -7.33 24.58 -10.50
C THR A 64 -7.79 25.64 -9.50
N ALA A 65 -7.15 26.81 -9.48
CA ALA A 65 -7.52 27.91 -8.59
C ALA A 65 -8.93 28.43 -8.87
N ASP A 66 -9.35 28.53 -10.13
CA ASP A 66 -10.70 28.91 -10.53
C ASP A 66 -11.74 27.86 -10.13
N ALA A 67 -11.46 26.57 -10.35
CA ALA A 67 -12.32 25.47 -9.91
C ALA A 67 -12.50 25.45 -8.39
N PHE A 68 -11.42 25.61 -7.62
CA PHE A 68 -11.49 25.68 -6.17
C PHE A 68 -12.29 26.90 -5.71
N ARG A 69 -12.10 28.09 -6.30
CA ARG A 69 -12.88 29.28 -5.92
C ARG A 69 -14.39 29.12 -6.14
N ARG A 70 -14.80 28.48 -7.22
CA ARG A 70 -16.24 28.30 -7.56
C ARG A 70 -16.92 27.11 -6.87
N ALA A 71 -16.16 26.10 -6.46
CA ALA A 71 -16.73 24.89 -5.89
C ALA A 71 -17.38 25.14 -4.53
N ASP A 72 -18.52 24.50 -4.27
CA ASP A 72 -19.10 24.40 -2.93
C ASP A 72 -18.10 23.65 -2.01
N PRO A 73 -17.76 24.20 -0.81
CA PRO A 73 -16.92 23.51 0.17
C PRO A 73 -17.33 22.05 0.42
N ALA A 74 -18.64 21.76 0.49
CA ALA A 74 -19.14 20.40 0.73
C ALA A 74 -18.82 19.41 -0.40
N ARG A 75 -18.49 19.90 -1.60
CA ARG A 75 -18.18 19.09 -2.79
C ARG A 75 -16.69 18.98 -3.07
N ARG A 76 -15.84 19.64 -2.30
CA ARG A 76 -14.38 19.51 -2.42
C ARG A 76 -13.93 18.33 -1.59
N ALA A 77 -13.14 17.43 -2.17
CA ALA A 77 -12.56 16.29 -1.46
C ALA A 77 -11.15 16.00 -1.98
N SER A 78 -10.32 15.39 -1.14
CA SER A 78 -9.00 14.86 -1.54
C SER A 78 -8.84 13.43 -1.07
N ASN A 79 -8.08 12.64 -1.84
CA ASN A 79 -7.57 11.35 -1.42
C ASN A 79 -6.03 11.36 -1.42
N SER A 80 -5.41 10.78 -0.41
CA SER A 80 -3.95 10.75 -0.25
C SER A 80 -3.40 9.33 -0.44
N SER A 81 -2.19 9.24 -1.01
CA SER A 81 -1.48 7.98 -1.21
C SER A 81 -0.40 7.79 -0.14
N SER A 82 -0.28 6.56 0.38
CA SER A 82 0.78 6.16 1.33
C SER A 82 2.19 6.19 0.71
N SER A 83 2.29 6.20 -0.62
CA SER A 83 3.57 6.34 -1.33
C SER A 83 4.11 7.78 -1.31
N SER A 84 3.29 8.76 -0.91
CA SER A 84 3.72 10.16 -0.81
C SER A 84 4.34 10.48 0.56
N SER A 85 5.28 11.42 0.60
CA SER A 85 5.81 11.93 1.88
C SER A 85 4.69 12.60 2.69
N ASN A 86 4.74 12.50 4.02
CA ASN A 86 3.77 13.09 4.95
C ASN A 86 3.53 14.60 4.74
N GLY A 87 4.49 15.33 4.16
CA GLY A 87 4.35 16.76 3.89
C GLY A 87 3.28 17.10 2.85
N ALA A 88 3.14 16.30 1.79
CA ALA A 88 2.15 16.54 0.74
C ALA A 88 0.70 16.44 1.23
N PRO A 89 0.25 15.35 1.88
CA PRO A 89 -1.10 15.26 2.41
C PRO A 89 -1.34 16.27 3.55
N PHE A 90 -0.31 16.68 4.29
CA PHE A 90 -0.40 17.75 5.29
C PHE A 90 -0.75 19.11 4.64
N LEU A 91 -0.09 19.47 3.53
CA LEU A 91 -0.40 20.71 2.82
C LEU A 91 -1.78 20.68 2.18
N VAL A 92 -2.14 19.56 1.54
CA VAL A 92 -3.47 19.40 0.91
C VAL A 92 -4.60 19.49 1.95
N GLN A 93 -4.42 18.87 3.13
CA GLN A 93 -5.44 18.94 4.19
C GLN A 93 -5.53 20.32 4.85
N LEU A 94 -4.47 21.12 4.84
CA LEU A 94 -4.53 22.52 5.27
C LEU A 94 -5.29 23.35 4.24
N LEU A 95 -4.96 23.18 2.95
CA LEU A 95 -5.62 23.90 1.86
C LEU A 95 -7.13 23.65 1.84
N LEU A 96 -7.57 22.39 1.90
CA LEU A 96 -9.00 22.07 1.90
C LEU A 96 -9.74 22.67 3.10
N ARG A 97 -9.14 22.62 4.30
CA ARG A 97 -9.75 23.19 5.50
C ARG A 97 -9.77 24.70 5.48
N ALA A 98 -8.73 25.35 4.97
CA ALA A 98 -8.72 26.80 4.74
C ALA A 98 -9.84 27.22 3.76
N LEU A 99 -10.18 26.34 2.83
CA LEU A 99 -11.31 26.51 1.91
C LEU A 99 -12.65 26.03 2.49
N GLY A 100 -12.70 25.56 3.74
CA GLY A 100 -13.94 25.18 4.43
C GLY A 100 -14.43 23.74 4.16
N SER A 101 -13.58 22.86 3.59
CA SER A 101 -13.90 21.43 3.44
C SER A 101 -13.14 20.57 4.45
N ASN A 102 -13.83 19.59 5.03
CA ASN A 102 -13.25 18.54 5.87
C ASN A 102 -13.19 17.18 5.17
N ASN A 103 -13.55 17.09 3.90
CA ASN A 103 -13.64 15.82 3.19
C ASN A 103 -12.25 15.35 2.74
N ARG A 104 -11.62 14.53 3.56
CA ARG A 104 -10.33 13.91 3.24
C ARG A 104 -10.42 12.41 3.45
N ALA A 105 -10.17 11.65 2.39
CA ALA A 105 -9.94 10.22 2.45
C ALA A 105 -8.43 9.93 2.45
N ASP A 106 -8.05 8.84 3.09
CA ASP A 106 -6.71 8.27 3.03
C ASP A 106 -6.78 6.82 2.55
N CYS A 107 -5.79 6.36 1.78
CA CYS A 107 -5.72 4.95 1.38
C CYS A 107 -5.70 3.97 2.57
N SER A 108 -5.19 4.41 3.72
CA SER A 108 -5.17 3.63 4.95
C SER A 108 -6.55 3.47 5.60
N ASP A 109 -7.54 4.30 5.25
CA ASP A 109 -8.90 4.17 5.80
C ASP A 109 -9.51 2.80 5.45
N LEU A 110 -9.18 2.25 4.28
CA LEU A 110 -9.66 0.94 3.83
C LEU A 110 -9.01 -0.23 4.58
N SER A 111 -7.72 -0.13 4.92
CA SER A 111 -6.93 -1.25 5.47
C SER A 111 -6.69 -1.17 6.97
N HIS A 112 -6.72 0.02 7.56
CA HIS A 112 -6.32 0.26 8.96
C HIS A 112 -7.41 0.88 9.84
N ALA A 113 -8.50 1.41 9.27
CA ALA A 113 -9.57 1.99 10.10
C ALA A 113 -10.13 1.03 11.16
N PRO A 114 -10.41 -0.26 10.86
CA PRO A 114 -10.91 -1.20 11.87
C PRO A 114 -9.92 -1.40 13.03
N SER A 115 -8.62 -1.56 12.71
CA SER A 115 -7.58 -1.74 13.73
C SER A 115 -7.39 -0.50 14.58
N THR A 116 -7.44 0.69 13.97
CA THR A 116 -7.32 1.96 14.68
C THR A 116 -8.45 2.14 15.67
N ILE A 117 -9.69 1.80 15.28
CA ILE A 117 -10.85 1.85 16.18
C ILE A 117 -10.69 0.86 17.33
N GLY A 118 -10.33 -0.40 17.05
CA GLY A 118 -10.14 -1.42 18.08
C GLY A 118 -9.04 -1.07 19.08
N LEU A 119 -7.86 -0.70 18.59
CA LEU A 119 -6.74 -0.32 19.45
C LEU A 119 -7.05 0.94 20.27
N THR A 120 -7.73 1.93 19.69
CA THR A 120 -8.10 3.14 20.44
C THR A 120 -9.08 2.81 21.57
N ARG A 121 -10.02 1.89 21.34
CA ARG A 121 -10.98 1.46 22.38
C ARG A 121 -10.33 0.72 23.52
N GLU A 122 -9.40 -0.19 23.22
CA GLU A 122 -8.76 -1.05 24.23
C GLU A 122 -7.57 -0.38 24.93
N PHE A 123 -6.78 0.42 24.20
CA PHE A 123 -5.49 0.93 24.66
C PHE A 123 -5.37 2.46 24.59
N GLY A 124 -6.40 3.17 24.14
CA GLY A 124 -6.39 4.64 24.03
C GLY A 124 -5.54 5.19 22.88
N SER A 125 -4.88 4.33 22.09
CA SER A 125 -4.09 4.71 20.92
C SER A 125 -4.48 3.90 19.69
N GLY A 126 -4.55 4.55 18.53
CA GLY A 126 -4.80 3.91 17.24
C GLY A 126 -3.56 3.37 16.54
N THR A 127 -2.39 3.49 17.17
CA THR A 127 -1.09 3.11 16.62
C THR A 127 -0.60 1.77 17.20
N PRO A 128 0.37 1.09 16.55
CA PRO A 128 1.02 -0.07 17.13
C PRO A 128 1.61 0.25 18.51
N MET A 129 1.39 -0.65 19.48
CA MET A 129 1.85 -0.52 20.86
C MET A 129 3.28 -1.03 21.06
N VAL A 130 3.81 -1.76 20.07
CA VAL A 130 5.11 -2.42 20.13
C VAL A 130 5.93 -2.04 18.91
N ASN A 131 7.25 -2.07 19.07
CA ASN A 131 8.20 -1.78 18.01
C ASN A 131 9.02 -3.05 17.65
N LEU A 132 9.97 -2.89 16.74
CA LEU A 132 10.83 -3.99 16.31
C LEU A 132 11.73 -4.52 17.44
N GLU A 133 12.20 -3.64 18.33
CA GLU A 133 13.06 -4.02 19.47
C GLU A 133 12.27 -4.88 20.47
N SER A 134 11.00 -4.55 20.70
CA SER A 134 10.10 -5.39 21.51
C SER A 134 9.94 -6.80 20.92
N LEU A 135 9.84 -6.90 19.59
CA LEU A 135 9.80 -8.20 18.89
C LEU A 135 11.10 -9.00 19.08
N GLN A 136 12.25 -8.32 19.09
CA GLN A 136 13.55 -8.96 19.28
C GLN A 136 13.74 -9.52 20.70
N GLN A 137 13.01 -8.99 21.68
CA GLN A 137 13.01 -9.47 23.06
C GLN A 137 11.92 -10.52 23.36
N ALA A 138 10.93 -10.68 22.46
CA ALA A 138 9.82 -11.60 22.69
C ALA A 138 10.27 -13.07 22.69
N ASP A 139 9.68 -13.90 23.54
CA ASP A 139 9.87 -15.35 23.52
C ASP A 139 8.86 -16.07 22.62
N GLY A 140 7.82 -15.36 22.19
CA GLY A 140 6.76 -15.90 21.35
C GLY A 140 6.02 -14.85 20.54
N VAL A 141 5.57 -15.22 19.34
CA VAL A 141 4.81 -14.36 18.42
C VAL A 141 3.60 -15.11 17.88
N VAL A 142 2.45 -14.45 17.88
CA VAL A 142 1.22 -14.93 17.23
C VAL A 142 0.90 -14.04 16.03
N LEU A 143 0.93 -14.59 14.84
CA LEU A 143 0.55 -13.93 13.59
C LEU A 143 -0.88 -14.29 13.22
N VAL A 144 -1.79 -13.30 13.24
CA VAL A 144 -3.19 -13.50 12.86
C VAL A 144 -3.49 -12.79 11.54
N GLY A 145 -4.06 -13.51 10.56
CA GLY A 145 -4.51 -12.94 9.29
C GLY A 145 -3.41 -12.30 8.43
N SER A 146 -2.13 -12.57 8.71
CA SER A 146 -0.99 -11.93 8.05
C SER A 146 -0.35 -12.85 7.02
N ASN A 147 -0.01 -12.29 5.85
CA ASN A 147 0.89 -12.90 4.86
C ASN A 147 2.25 -12.17 4.84
N ALA A 148 2.93 -12.20 5.99
CA ALA A 148 4.22 -11.54 6.18
C ALA A 148 5.31 -11.87 5.14
N PRO A 149 5.42 -13.10 4.57
CA PRO A 149 6.44 -13.40 3.57
C PRO A 149 6.33 -12.55 2.31
N ALA A 150 5.11 -12.26 1.86
CA ALA A 150 4.86 -11.45 0.68
C ALA A 150 4.92 -9.95 1.01
N ASN A 151 4.30 -9.54 2.13
CA ASN A 151 4.06 -8.12 2.41
C ASN A 151 5.14 -7.48 3.29
N HIS A 152 5.81 -8.27 4.15
CA HIS A 152 6.77 -7.80 5.15
C HIS A 152 8.01 -8.72 5.23
N PRO A 153 8.78 -8.91 4.14
CA PRO A 153 9.88 -9.88 4.11
C PRO A 153 10.98 -9.59 5.15
N ARG A 154 11.13 -8.34 5.60
CA ARG A 154 12.06 -8.00 6.71
C ARG A 154 11.59 -8.54 8.06
N LEU A 155 10.28 -8.59 8.32
CA LEU A 155 9.73 -9.19 9.53
C LEU A 155 10.09 -10.67 9.60
N MET A 156 10.12 -11.37 8.46
CA MET A 156 10.51 -12.78 8.40
C MET A 156 11.92 -13.02 8.94
N ASN A 157 12.85 -12.09 8.73
CA ASN A 157 14.21 -12.21 9.27
C ASN A 157 14.23 -12.21 10.80
N GLU A 158 13.39 -11.39 11.43
CA GLU A 158 13.29 -11.36 12.89
C GLU A 158 12.58 -12.62 13.43
N LEU A 159 11.61 -13.16 12.70
CA LEU A 159 10.96 -14.42 13.06
C LEU A 159 11.92 -15.62 12.94
N ILE A 160 12.82 -15.62 11.96
CA ILE A 160 13.91 -16.61 11.86
C ILE A 160 14.78 -16.53 13.11
N ARG A 161 15.25 -15.33 13.48
CA ARG A 161 16.07 -15.12 14.68
C ARG A 161 15.35 -15.54 15.97
N LEU A 162 14.04 -15.30 16.05
CA LEU A 162 13.20 -15.76 17.15
C LEU A 162 13.19 -17.29 17.24
N ARG A 163 13.03 -18.00 16.12
CA ARG A 163 13.10 -19.46 16.09
C ARG A 163 14.49 -19.99 16.43
N GLU A 164 15.55 -19.32 16.01
CA GLU A 164 16.94 -19.69 16.32
C GLU A 164 17.26 -19.60 17.81
N ARG A 165 16.70 -18.61 18.51
CA ARG A 165 16.81 -18.53 19.98
C ARG A 165 15.83 -19.43 20.74
N GLY A 166 15.09 -20.30 20.05
CA GLY A 166 14.15 -21.25 20.65
C GLY A 166 12.75 -20.70 20.94
N GLY A 167 12.44 -19.48 20.46
CA GLY A 167 11.14 -18.86 20.65
C GLY A 167 10.02 -19.46 19.79
N LEU A 168 8.78 -19.15 20.16
CA LEU A 168 7.57 -19.70 19.55
C LEU A 168 7.01 -18.80 18.43
N VAL A 169 6.60 -19.38 17.31
CA VAL A 169 5.81 -18.66 16.28
C VAL A 169 4.54 -19.43 15.97
N VAL A 170 3.39 -18.84 16.28
CA VAL A 170 2.06 -19.37 16.00
C VAL A 170 1.43 -18.55 14.88
N VAL A 171 0.83 -19.21 13.90
CA VAL A 171 0.18 -18.55 12.76
C VAL A 171 -1.28 -18.98 12.65
N ILE A 172 -2.17 -18.00 12.78
CA ILE A 172 -3.62 -18.13 12.67
C ILE A 172 -4.04 -17.45 11.37
N ASN A 173 -4.12 -18.23 10.28
CA ASN A 173 -4.52 -17.73 8.97
C ASN A 173 -5.41 -18.80 8.31
N PRO A 174 -6.56 -18.44 7.69
CA PRO A 174 -7.35 -19.37 6.91
C PRO A 174 -6.59 -19.94 5.70
N VAL A 175 -5.63 -19.19 5.15
CA VAL A 175 -4.83 -19.60 4.00
C VAL A 175 -3.45 -20.07 4.46
N LEU A 176 -3.05 -21.25 3.99
CA LEU A 176 -1.71 -21.80 4.19
C LEU A 176 -0.76 -21.16 3.18
N ALA A 177 -0.04 -20.11 3.58
CA ALA A 177 1.00 -19.50 2.75
C ALA A 177 2.33 -20.28 2.93
N ALA A 178 2.88 -20.84 1.85
CA ALA A 178 4.11 -21.63 1.90
C ALA A 178 5.31 -20.87 2.51
N GLY A 179 5.40 -19.56 2.28
CA GLY A 179 6.45 -18.71 2.87
C GLY A 179 6.35 -18.56 4.40
N LEU A 180 5.20 -18.86 5.02
CA LEU A 180 5.03 -18.88 6.48
C LEU A 180 5.43 -20.25 7.08
N LEU A 181 5.60 -21.27 6.25
CA LEU A 181 6.19 -22.55 6.65
C LEU A 181 7.70 -22.47 6.54
N THR A 182 8.19 -22.20 5.33
CA THR A 182 9.62 -22.15 5.03
C THR A 182 9.92 -20.88 4.25
N PHE A 183 10.81 -20.05 4.78
CA PHE A 183 11.20 -18.79 4.15
C PHE A 183 12.67 -18.80 3.74
N GLY A 184 12.93 -18.66 2.45
CA GLY A 184 14.27 -18.41 1.91
C GLY A 184 14.59 -16.92 2.04
N SER A 185 15.52 -16.57 2.94
CA SER A 185 15.92 -15.19 3.16
C SER A 185 17.32 -14.92 2.57
N PRO A 186 17.48 -13.86 1.75
CA PRO A 186 18.80 -13.41 1.31
C PRO A 186 19.72 -12.97 2.45
N ALA A 187 19.15 -12.59 3.61
CA ALA A 187 19.92 -12.24 4.80
C ALA A 187 20.56 -13.47 5.47
N PHE A 188 20.10 -14.68 5.14
CA PHE A 188 20.62 -15.96 5.64
C PHE A 188 20.95 -16.89 4.46
N PRO A 189 21.96 -16.55 3.63
CA PRO A 189 22.18 -17.18 2.33
C PRO A 189 22.61 -18.64 2.44
N ILE A 190 23.51 -18.96 3.38
CA ILE A 190 24.01 -20.34 3.60
C ILE A 190 22.85 -21.28 3.94
N ARG A 191 21.97 -20.87 4.86
CA ARG A 191 20.83 -21.68 5.31
C ARG A 191 19.76 -21.81 4.22
N SER A 192 19.49 -20.73 3.49
CA SER A 192 18.52 -20.76 2.40
C SER A 192 18.97 -21.66 1.24
N MET A 193 20.28 -21.72 0.97
CA MET A 193 20.84 -22.59 -0.08
C MET A 193 20.98 -24.04 0.35
N LEU A 194 21.35 -24.31 1.61
CA LEU A 194 21.60 -25.69 2.09
C LEU A 194 20.34 -26.40 2.61
N ALA A 195 19.40 -25.69 3.23
CA ALA A 195 18.22 -26.26 3.88
C ALA A 195 16.91 -25.94 3.15
N GLY A 196 16.96 -25.27 1.99
CA GLY A 196 15.76 -24.85 1.25
C GLY A 196 14.97 -23.70 1.91
N GLY A 197 15.52 -23.08 2.96
CA GLY A 197 14.92 -21.99 3.72
C GLY A 197 14.90 -22.24 5.23
N SER A 198 14.29 -21.31 5.98
CA SER A 198 14.16 -21.42 7.44
C SER A 198 12.73 -21.75 7.82
N GLU A 199 12.54 -22.71 8.72
CA GLU A 199 11.21 -23.03 9.27
C GLU A 199 10.74 -21.90 10.19
N ILE A 200 9.52 -21.41 9.94
CA ILE A 200 8.97 -20.24 10.63
C ILE A 200 7.87 -20.66 11.60
N ALA A 201 6.72 -21.12 11.12
CA ALA A 201 5.59 -21.47 11.97
C ALA A 201 5.80 -22.80 12.69
N LEU A 202 5.53 -22.85 14.01
CA LEU A 202 5.41 -24.10 14.76
C LEU A 202 3.99 -24.64 14.70
N LEU A 203 2.99 -23.75 14.69
CA LEU A 203 1.57 -24.09 14.57
C LEU A 203 0.95 -23.22 13.47
N LEU A 204 0.43 -23.84 12.42
CA LEU A 204 -0.17 -23.15 11.27
C LEU A 204 -1.61 -23.63 11.04
N GLY A 205 -2.48 -22.70 10.64
CA GLY A 205 -3.83 -23.04 10.18
C GLY A 205 -4.80 -23.39 11.31
N LEU A 206 -4.55 -22.92 12.53
CA LEU A 206 -5.45 -23.13 13.67
C LEU A 206 -6.89 -22.70 13.33
N GLN A 207 -7.06 -21.56 12.66
CA GLN A 207 -8.38 -21.09 12.22
C GLN A 207 -9.01 -22.01 11.16
N LYS A 208 -8.24 -22.50 10.19
CA LYS A 208 -8.73 -23.47 9.20
C LYS A 208 -9.15 -24.78 9.88
N ALA A 209 -8.32 -25.29 10.80
CA ALA A 209 -8.61 -26.51 11.55
C ALA A 209 -9.86 -26.36 12.46
N LEU A 210 -10.08 -25.18 13.04
CA LEU A 210 -11.28 -24.88 13.83
C LEU A 210 -12.53 -24.74 12.95
N LEU A 211 -12.42 -24.11 11.77
CA LEU A 211 -13.50 -24.03 10.78
C LEU A 211 -13.89 -25.41 10.24
N GLU A 212 -12.91 -26.24 9.86
CA GLU A 212 -13.14 -27.61 9.38
C GLU A 212 -13.76 -28.52 10.44
N ARG A 213 -13.58 -28.20 11.73
CA ARG A 213 -14.16 -28.93 12.86
C ARG A 213 -15.50 -28.37 13.36
N GLY A 214 -16.02 -27.30 12.74
CA GLY A 214 -17.26 -26.64 13.18
C GLY A 214 -17.17 -26.02 14.58
N ALA A 215 -15.96 -25.72 15.06
CA ALA A 215 -15.73 -25.23 16.43
C ALA A 215 -15.94 -23.71 16.58
N ILE A 216 -16.06 -23.00 15.47
CA ILE A 216 -16.34 -21.56 15.39
C ILE A 216 -17.31 -21.32 14.23
N GLY A 217 -18.48 -20.76 14.53
CA GLY A 217 -19.55 -20.39 13.61
C GLY A 217 -20.06 -19.00 13.95
#